data_AF-A0A978TAJ7-F1
#
_entry.id   AF-A0A978TAJ7-F1
#
_cell.length_a   1.000
_cell.length_b   1.000
_cell.length_c   1.000
_cell.angle_alpha   90.00
_cell.angle_beta   90.00
_cell.angle_gamma   90.00
#
_symmetry.space_group_name_H-M   'P 1'
#
loop_
_entity.id
_entity.type
_entity.pdbx_description
1 polymer ?
#
loop_
_entity_poly.entity_id
_entity_poly.type
_entity_poly.pdbx_seq_one_letter_code
_entity_poly.pdbx_strand_id
1 'polypeptide(L)'
;MLAFLRQTLANLQTLLLPQNYFSWQTIIYLSLFSWLMSLLGRGLGATIWTVGLMTTLSWAFLALGVGWLLEHNRVNLLGIPIAPWVSGAILCIFLFGSWGGDWLQPAVVAWPLVSFMVVAVPSLVNWDLKWQTPLPTVRQNLVLLFLLSLLFSCWLQFYFRIQAWTQAYPSLVADSFEASHFVYRIPGQLVPLSEGVNHLTAAETFVREQIDGKPWPSVERWLLNSEGNRQAIQQEIQRTQPASPESQLWQFDLQPITQGEGYGLKLRAIWLGPSAHEQGYYLEKSCQILPVTQANSYETPTSAASAATRWARVSCDLATPRLPGRP
;
A
#
# COMPACT_ATOMS: atom_id res chain seq x y z
N MET A 1 -39.12 -36.65 -12.99
CA MET A 1 -38.46 -35.38 -13.36
C MET A 1 -39.43 -34.21 -13.43
N LEU A 2 -40.51 -34.27 -14.22
CA LEU A 2 -41.50 -33.17 -14.33
C LEU A 2 -42.19 -32.80 -13.01
N ALA A 3 -42.55 -33.77 -12.17
CA ALA A 3 -43.16 -33.50 -10.86
C ALA A 3 -42.17 -32.84 -9.88
N PHE A 4 -40.91 -33.29 -9.88
CA PHE A 4 -39.85 -32.69 -9.07
C PHE A 4 -39.57 -31.25 -9.50
N LEU A 5 -39.50 -30.98 -10.81
CA LEU A 5 -39.39 -29.61 -11.36
C LEU A 5 -40.60 -28.74 -11.01
N ARG A 6 -41.82 -29.28 -11.05
CA ARG A 6 -43.02 -28.52 -10.65
C ARG A 6 -43.02 -28.19 -9.17
N GLN A 7 -42.52 -29.11 -8.34
CA GLN A 7 -42.49 -28.95 -6.89
C GLN A 7 -41.35 -28.04 -6.43
N THR A 8 -40.19 -28.09 -7.08
CA THR A 8 -39.12 -27.11 -6.86
C THR A 8 -39.53 -25.72 -7.36
N LEU A 9 -40.24 -25.62 -8.49
CA LEU A 9 -40.71 -24.35 -9.03
C LEU A 9 -41.86 -23.75 -8.21
N ALA A 10 -42.75 -24.57 -7.64
CA ALA A 10 -43.77 -24.14 -6.70
C ALA A 10 -43.15 -23.67 -5.37
N ASN A 11 -42.17 -24.40 -4.83
CA ASN A 11 -41.44 -24.00 -3.62
C ASN A 11 -40.62 -22.72 -3.84
N LEU A 12 -40.00 -22.57 -5.02
CA LEU A 12 -39.34 -21.33 -5.44
C LEU A 12 -40.33 -20.19 -5.58
N GLN A 13 -41.51 -20.42 -6.18
CA GLN A 13 -42.57 -19.41 -6.26
C GLN A 13 -43.01 -18.94 -4.88
N THR A 14 -43.17 -19.85 -3.90
CA THR A 14 -43.55 -19.44 -2.54
C THR A 14 -42.43 -18.74 -1.78
N LEU A 15 -41.17 -18.91 -2.18
CA LEU A 15 -40.02 -18.21 -1.60
C LEU A 15 -39.78 -16.83 -2.26
N LEU A 16 -40.03 -16.73 -3.57
CA LEU A 16 -39.84 -15.51 -4.36
C LEU A 16 -41.07 -14.59 -4.36
N LEU A 17 -42.31 -15.10 -4.34
CA LEU A 17 -43.48 -14.23 -4.29
C LEU A 17 -43.77 -13.77 -2.85
N PRO A 18 -43.93 -12.46 -2.63
CA PRO A 18 -44.20 -11.93 -1.30
C PRO A 18 -45.56 -12.41 -0.80
N GLN A 19 -45.57 -13.05 0.37
CA GLN A 19 -46.81 -13.45 1.05
C GLN A 19 -47.63 -12.24 1.53
N ASN A 20 -46.99 -11.06 1.67
CA ASN A 20 -47.62 -9.80 2.06
C ASN A 20 -47.08 -8.62 1.22
N TYR A 21 -47.99 -7.72 0.79
CA TYR A 21 -47.65 -6.51 0.00
C TYR A 21 -46.66 -5.57 0.72
N PHE A 22 -46.68 -5.52 2.05
CA PHE A 22 -45.71 -4.82 2.88
C PHE A 22 -44.67 -5.81 3.42
N SER A 23 -43.66 -6.15 2.61
CA SER A 23 -42.54 -7.00 3.03
C SER A 23 -41.22 -6.46 2.51
N TRP A 24 -40.11 -6.80 3.18
CA TRP A 24 -38.76 -6.44 2.75
C TRP A 24 -38.48 -6.88 1.30
N GLN A 25 -39.13 -7.97 0.86
CA GLN A 25 -39.03 -8.50 -0.50
C GLN A 25 -39.53 -7.49 -1.54
N THR A 26 -40.63 -6.77 -1.29
CA THR A 26 -41.15 -5.78 -2.26
C THR A 26 -40.20 -4.62 -2.47
N ILE A 27 -39.50 -4.19 -1.41
CA ILE A 27 -38.49 -3.13 -1.49
C ILE A 27 -37.26 -3.61 -2.28
N ILE A 28 -36.81 -4.85 -2.07
CA ILE A 28 -35.73 -5.42 -2.88
C ILE A 28 -36.16 -5.57 -4.35
N TYR A 29 -37.40 -5.97 -4.63
CA TYR A 29 -37.89 -6.03 -6.01
C TYR A 29 -37.99 -4.65 -6.68
N LEU A 30 -38.42 -3.62 -5.94
CA LEU A 30 -38.38 -2.24 -6.40
C LEU A 30 -36.95 -1.81 -6.75
N SER A 31 -35.96 -2.19 -5.93
CA SER A 31 -34.55 -1.91 -6.23
C SER A 31 -34.09 -2.54 -7.55
N LEU A 32 -34.40 -3.83 -7.74
CA LEU A 32 -34.02 -4.59 -8.92
C LEU A 32 -34.74 -4.08 -10.18
N PHE A 33 -36.01 -3.72 -10.05
CA PHE A 33 -36.78 -3.09 -11.12
C PHE A 33 -36.21 -1.74 -11.52
N SER A 34 -35.91 -0.86 -10.57
CA SER A 34 -35.29 0.44 -10.83
C SER A 34 -33.90 0.31 -11.46
N TRP A 35 -33.11 -0.69 -11.04
CA TRP A 35 -31.82 -1.00 -11.65
C TRP A 35 -31.97 -1.44 -13.11
N LEU A 36 -32.92 -2.35 -13.38
CA LEU A 36 -33.18 -2.86 -14.73
C LEU A 36 -33.68 -1.76 -15.67
N MET A 37 -34.55 -0.88 -15.17
CA MET A 37 -35.02 0.29 -15.92
C MET A 37 -33.89 1.30 -16.18
N SER A 38 -32.95 1.47 -15.24
CA SER A 38 -31.74 2.28 -15.45
C SER A 38 -30.87 1.70 -16.57
N LEU A 39 -30.71 0.38 -16.62
CA LEU A 39 -29.92 -0.32 -17.63
C LEU A 39 -30.56 -0.22 -19.02
N LEU A 40 -31.89 -0.42 -19.11
CA LEU A 40 -32.66 -0.17 -20.34
C LEU A 40 -32.56 1.29 -20.79
N GLY A 41 -32.65 2.24 -19.85
CA GLY A 41 -32.50 3.66 -20.13
C GLY A 41 -31.14 4.01 -20.75
N ARG A 42 -30.05 3.39 -20.27
CA ARG A 42 -28.72 3.53 -20.89
C ARG A 42 -28.68 2.97 -22.30
N GLY A 43 -29.31 1.81 -22.53
CA GLY A 43 -29.37 1.17 -23.84
C GLY A 43 -30.20 1.94 -24.88
N LEU A 44 -31.24 2.65 -24.45
CA LEU A 44 -32.15 3.41 -25.30
C LEU A 44 -31.75 4.88 -25.49
N GLY A 45 -30.59 5.31 -24.95
CA GLY A 45 -30.12 6.68 -25.07
C GLY A 45 -30.91 7.70 -24.24
N ALA A 46 -31.51 7.28 -23.13
CA ALA A 46 -32.23 8.18 -22.22
C ALA A 46 -31.29 9.23 -21.58
N THR A 47 -31.85 10.32 -21.08
CA THR A 47 -31.08 11.42 -20.48
C THR A 47 -30.29 10.95 -19.26
N ILE A 48 -29.07 11.47 -19.09
CA ILE A 48 -28.17 11.15 -17.97
C ILE A 48 -28.87 11.32 -16.61
N TRP A 49 -29.72 12.34 -16.48
CA TRP A 49 -30.48 12.60 -15.26
C TRP A 49 -31.47 11.49 -14.90
N THR A 50 -32.23 10.97 -15.88
CA THR A 50 -33.22 9.90 -15.62
C THR A 50 -32.53 8.58 -15.23
N VAL A 51 -31.44 8.24 -15.91
CA VAL A 51 -30.59 7.09 -15.57
C VAL A 51 -29.99 7.26 -14.17
N GLY A 52 -29.51 8.46 -13.85
CA GLY A 52 -28.99 8.80 -12.53
C GLY A 52 -30.02 8.58 -11.43
N LEU A 53 -31.22 9.14 -11.60
CA LEU A 53 -32.33 9.03 -10.63
C LEU A 53 -32.77 7.58 -10.43
N MET A 54 -32.92 6.80 -11.51
CA MET A 54 -33.30 5.38 -11.39
C MET A 54 -32.22 4.56 -10.70
N THR A 55 -30.95 4.88 -10.94
CA THR A 55 -29.82 4.26 -10.25
C THR A 55 -29.82 4.63 -8.77
N THR A 56 -30.05 5.90 -8.41
CA THR A 56 -30.07 6.33 -7.00
C THR A 56 -31.22 5.67 -6.23
N LEU A 57 -32.43 5.62 -6.83
CA LEU A 57 -33.58 4.93 -6.24
C LEU A 57 -33.32 3.43 -6.07
N SER A 58 -32.70 2.78 -7.05
CA SER A 58 -32.28 1.38 -6.93
C SER A 58 -31.43 1.16 -5.69
N TRP A 59 -30.36 1.94 -5.51
CA TRP A 59 -29.47 1.77 -4.37
C TRP A 59 -30.12 2.12 -3.03
N ALA A 60 -30.97 3.16 -2.99
CA ALA A 60 -31.73 3.52 -1.80
C ALA A 60 -32.69 2.40 -1.37
N PHE A 61 -33.44 1.84 -2.31
CA PHE A 61 -34.33 0.70 -2.03
C PHE A 61 -33.53 -0.56 -1.67
N LEU A 62 -32.37 -0.81 -2.28
CA LEU A 62 -31.52 -1.94 -1.93
C LEU A 62 -31.03 -1.82 -0.47
N ALA A 63 -30.50 -0.66 -0.08
CA ALA A 63 -30.01 -0.43 1.28
C ALA A 63 -31.14 -0.58 2.32
N LEU A 64 -32.32 -0.02 2.03
CA LEU A 64 -33.47 -0.08 2.92
C LEU A 64 -34.07 -1.49 2.98
N GLY A 65 -34.18 -2.18 1.85
CA GLY A 65 -34.70 -3.54 1.75
C GLY A 65 -33.79 -4.57 2.45
N VAL A 66 -32.48 -4.47 2.25
CA VAL A 66 -31.49 -5.33 2.92
C VAL A 66 -31.42 -5.03 4.42
N GLY A 67 -31.46 -3.75 4.80
CA GLY A 67 -31.52 -3.35 6.21
C GLY A 67 -32.76 -3.93 6.91
N TRP A 68 -33.93 -3.83 6.28
CA TRP A 68 -35.17 -4.39 6.83
C TRP A 68 -35.15 -5.92 6.89
N LEU A 69 -34.61 -6.59 5.87
CA LEU A 69 -34.43 -8.04 5.87
C LEU A 69 -33.59 -8.51 7.07
N LEU A 70 -32.45 -7.85 7.32
CA LEU A 70 -31.55 -8.20 8.42
C LEU A 70 -32.17 -7.92 9.79
N GLU A 71 -32.92 -6.84 9.92
CA GLU A 71 -33.64 -6.49 11.14
C GLU A 71 -34.79 -7.48 11.43
N HIS A 72 -35.55 -7.87 10.40
CA HIS A 72 -36.64 -8.84 10.53
C HIS A 72 -36.12 -10.22 10.99
N ASN A 73 -34.96 -10.63 10.48
CA ASN A 73 -34.31 -11.87 10.87
C ASN A 73 -33.52 -11.77 12.18
N ARG A 74 -33.45 -10.59 12.82
CA ARG A 74 -32.69 -10.31 14.05
C ARG A 74 -31.27 -10.87 14.03
N VAL A 75 -30.57 -10.66 12.91
CA VAL A 75 -29.21 -11.18 12.76
C VAL A 75 -28.26 -10.33 13.60
N ASN A 76 -27.86 -10.88 14.75
CA ASN A 76 -26.96 -10.24 15.69
C ASN A 76 -25.60 -10.95 15.64
N LEU A 77 -24.53 -10.21 15.36
CA LEU A 77 -23.16 -10.70 15.49
C LEU A 77 -22.61 -10.15 16.79
N LEU A 78 -22.21 -11.02 17.72
CA LEU A 78 -21.63 -10.63 19.02
C LEU A 78 -22.54 -9.70 19.85
N GLY A 79 -23.86 -9.81 19.70
CA GLY A 79 -24.85 -8.98 20.40
C GLY A 79 -25.08 -7.59 19.80
N ILE A 80 -24.45 -7.25 18.67
CA ILE A 80 -24.63 -5.98 17.95
C ILE A 80 -25.52 -6.23 16.72
N PRO A 81 -26.56 -5.39 16.48
CA PRO A 81 -27.39 -5.50 15.28
C PRO A 81 -26.55 -5.19 14.04
N ILE A 82 -26.45 -6.15 13.11
CA ILE A 82 -25.63 -6.03 11.89
C ILE A 82 -26.34 -5.20 10.82
N ALA A 83 -27.67 -5.13 10.87
CA ALA A 83 -28.49 -4.50 9.85
C ALA A 83 -28.01 -3.10 9.43
N PRO A 84 -27.72 -2.17 10.38
CA PRO A 84 -27.31 -0.82 10.02
C PRO A 84 -25.91 -0.76 9.40
N TRP A 85 -25.02 -1.68 9.77
CA TRP A 85 -23.68 -1.79 9.22
C TRP A 85 -23.74 -2.24 7.76
N VAL A 86 -24.53 -3.25 7.43
CA VAL A 86 -24.65 -3.71 6.04
C VAL A 86 -25.34 -2.68 5.16
N SER A 87 -26.43 -2.05 5.63
CA SER A 87 -27.07 -0.96 4.89
C SER A 87 -26.15 0.24 4.72
N GLY A 88 -25.34 0.57 5.73
CA GLY A 88 -24.32 1.61 5.65
C GLY A 88 -23.23 1.28 4.63
N ALA A 89 -22.79 0.03 4.54
CA ALA A 89 -21.79 -0.42 3.57
C ALA A 89 -22.30 -0.25 2.13
N ILE A 90 -23.54 -0.67 1.88
CA ILE A 90 -24.23 -0.51 0.59
C ILE A 90 -24.30 0.98 0.21
N LEU A 91 -24.71 1.83 1.15
CA LEU A 91 -24.77 3.28 0.92
C LEU A 91 -23.39 3.88 0.64
N CYS A 92 -22.34 3.47 1.34
CA CYS A 92 -20.97 3.92 1.08
C CYS A 92 -20.48 3.51 -0.31
N ILE A 93 -20.71 2.26 -0.71
CA ILE A 93 -20.36 1.78 -2.06
C ILE A 93 -21.08 2.61 -3.12
N PHE A 94 -22.36 2.92 -2.91
CA PHE A 94 -23.11 3.76 -3.83
C PHE A 94 -22.59 5.20 -3.90
N LEU A 95 -22.46 5.86 -2.75
CA LEU A 95 -22.05 7.28 -2.67
C LEU A 95 -20.68 7.48 -3.30
N PHE A 96 -19.68 6.71 -2.87
CA PHE A 96 -18.30 6.87 -3.34
C PHE A 96 -18.04 6.19 -4.68
N GLY A 97 -18.70 5.08 -4.98
CA GLY A 97 -18.57 4.39 -6.27
C GLY A 97 -19.04 5.23 -7.46
N SER A 98 -19.89 6.23 -7.21
CA SER A 98 -20.34 7.18 -8.25
C SER A 98 -19.31 8.25 -8.62
N TRP A 99 -18.27 8.47 -7.80
CA TRP A 99 -17.31 9.57 -7.97
C TRP A 99 -16.10 9.22 -8.86
N GLY A 100 -15.87 7.94 -9.17
CA GLY A 100 -14.70 7.49 -9.96
C GLY A 100 -13.36 7.60 -9.21
N GLY A 101 -12.34 6.88 -9.68
CA GLY A 101 -10.99 6.85 -9.06
C GLY A 101 -10.84 5.85 -7.90
N ASP A 102 -9.94 6.13 -6.95
CA ASP A 102 -9.68 5.30 -5.75
C ASP A 102 -10.76 5.48 -4.67
N TRP A 103 -12.00 5.11 -5.01
CA TRP A 103 -13.18 5.35 -4.17
C TRP A 103 -13.30 4.40 -2.96
N LEU A 104 -12.63 3.26 -2.98
CA LEU A 104 -12.72 2.24 -1.93
C LEU A 104 -12.18 2.75 -0.58
N GLN A 105 -11.07 3.48 -0.60
CA GLN A 105 -10.45 4.00 0.62
C GLN A 105 -11.39 4.97 1.39
N PRO A 106 -11.91 6.05 0.79
CA PRO A 106 -12.85 6.92 1.49
C PRO A 106 -14.17 6.22 1.85
N ALA A 107 -14.63 5.26 1.03
CA ALA A 107 -15.84 4.48 1.33
C ALA A 107 -15.71 3.65 2.61
N VAL A 108 -14.59 2.91 2.76
CA VAL A 108 -14.34 2.08 3.94
C VAL A 108 -14.13 2.94 5.19
N VAL A 109 -13.45 4.08 5.07
CA VAL A 109 -13.23 5.00 6.20
C VAL A 109 -14.54 5.65 6.66
N ALA A 110 -15.43 6.01 5.74
CA ALA A 110 -16.72 6.64 6.05
C ALA A 110 -17.79 5.63 6.50
N TRP A 111 -17.60 4.34 6.22
CA TRP A 111 -18.58 3.29 6.46
C TRP A 111 -19.14 3.24 7.90
N PRO A 112 -18.33 3.30 8.97
CA PRO A 112 -18.85 3.32 10.33
C PRO A 112 -19.77 4.53 10.60
N LEU A 113 -19.41 5.72 10.09
CA LEU A 113 -20.19 6.95 10.29
C LEU A 113 -21.51 6.92 9.52
N VAL A 114 -21.50 6.43 8.29
CA VAL A 114 -22.73 6.26 7.50
C VAL A 114 -23.65 5.22 8.15
N SER A 115 -23.08 4.13 8.69
CA SER A 115 -23.85 3.12 9.44
C SER A 115 -24.51 3.72 10.69
N PHE A 116 -23.82 4.60 11.41
CA PHE A 116 -24.41 5.36 12.51
C PHE A 116 -25.58 6.24 12.02
N MET A 117 -25.42 6.95 10.90
CA MET A 117 -26.49 7.79 10.35
C MET A 117 -27.75 7.00 10.02
N VAL A 118 -27.62 5.78 9.50
CA VAL A 118 -28.78 4.90 9.22
C VAL A 118 -29.56 4.58 10.50
N VAL A 119 -28.89 4.40 11.64
CA VAL A 119 -29.56 4.19 12.95
C VAL A 119 -30.11 5.49 13.52
N ALA A 120 -29.34 6.57 13.42
CA ALA A 120 -29.63 7.83 14.08
C ALA A 120 -30.84 8.55 13.46
N VAL A 121 -30.94 8.58 12.13
CA VAL A 121 -32.02 9.29 11.41
C VAL A 121 -33.42 8.91 11.90
N PRO A 122 -33.84 7.63 11.94
CA PRO A 122 -35.19 7.27 12.38
C PRO A 122 -35.43 7.55 13.87
N SER A 123 -34.38 7.65 14.69
CA SER A 123 -34.50 7.96 16.12
C SER A 123 -34.57 9.47 16.43
N LEU A 124 -34.17 10.31 15.48
CA LEU A 124 -34.10 11.77 15.61
C LEU A 124 -35.19 12.48 14.79
N VAL A 125 -35.69 11.82 13.73
CA VAL A 125 -36.64 12.40 12.78
C VAL A 125 -37.88 11.54 12.72
N ASN A 126 -39.03 12.13 13.05
CA ASN A 126 -40.33 11.48 12.88
C ASN A 126 -40.72 11.38 11.40
N TRP A 127 -41.71 10.53 11.09
CA TRP A 127 -42.29 10.43 9.74
C TRP A 127 -42.82 11.78 9.20
N ASP A 128 -43.18 12.71 10.08
CA ASP A 128 -43.56 14.08 9.75
C ASP A 128 -42.35 15.03 9.50
N LEU A 129 -41.12 14.51 9.38
CA LEU A 129 -39.87 15.27 9.24
C LEU A 129 -39.60 16.29 10.37
N LYS A 130 -40.26 16.10 11.51
CA LYS A 130 -40.04 16.92 12.72
C LYS A 130 -38.95 16.32 13.58
N TRP A 131 -38.04 17.17 14.04
CA TRP A 131 -37.02 16.81 15.01
C TRP A 131 -37.69 16.35 16.31
N GLN A 132 -37.46 15.09 16.67
CA GLN A 132 -37.89 14.54 17.95
C GLN A 132 -36.70 14.51 18.89
N THR A 133 -36.95 14.81 20.16
CA THR A 133 -35.94 14.65 21.21
C THR A 133 -36.11 13.24 21.82
N PRO A 134 -35.19 12.28 21.55
CA PRO A 134 -35.36 10.91 22.03
C PRO A 134 -35.23 10.83 23.56
N LEU A 135 -35.61 9.70 24.15
CA LEU A 135 -35.44 9.43 25.58
C LEU A 135 -33.95 9.50 26.00
N PRO A 136 -33.64 9.87 27.25
CA PRO A 136 -32.26 10.08 27.71
C PRO A 136 -31.38 8.82 27.56
N THR A 137 -31.94 7.62 27.73
CA THR A 137 -31.23 6.35 27.52
C THR A 137 -30.84 6.13 26.06
N VAL A 138 -31.74 6.43 25.13
CA VAL A 138 -31.48 6.34 23.69
C VAL A 138 -30.42 7.36 23.26
N ARG A 139 -30.43 8.56 23.83
CA ARG A 139 -29.39 9.58 23.58
C ARG A 139 -28.00 9.08 23.97
N GLN A 140 -27.86 8.49 25.15
CA GLN A 140 -26.58 7.94 25.61
C GLN A 140 -26.08 6.83 24.67
N ASN A 141 -26.97 5.93 24.24
CA ASN A 141 -26.63 4.86 23.31
C ASN A 141 -26.20 5.41 21.93
N LEU A 142 -26.89 6.44 21.42
CA LEU A 142 -26.52 7.09 20.16
C LEU A 142 -25.17 7.81 20.26
N VAL A 143 -24.90 8.51 21.37
CA VAL A 143 -23.61 9.18 21.59
C VAL A 143 -22.49 8.14 21.66
N LEU A 144 -22.71 7.02 22.36
CA LEU A 144 -21.73 5.94 22.45
C LEU A 144 -21.48 5.29 21.07
N LEU A 145 -22.54 5.03 20.29
CA LEU A 145 -22.43 4.50 18.92
C LEU A 145 -21.72 5.50 17.98
N PHE A 146 -21.97 6.80 18.14
CA PHE A 146 -21.27 7.84 17.39
C PHE A 146 -19.78 7.88 17.72
N LEU A 147 -19.42 7.89 19.00
CA LEU A 147 -18.01 7.87 19.42
C LEU A 147 -17.31 6.59 18.96
N LEU A 148 -17.99 5.44 19.02
CA LEU A 148 -17.46 4.17 18.53
C LEU A 148 -17.25 4.18 17.02
N SER A 149 -18.21 4.69 16.24
CA SER A 149 -18.07 4.80 14.79
C SER A 149 -16.97 5.78 14.38
N LEU A 150 -16.81 6.90 15.11
CA LEU A 150 -15.70 7.83 14.94
C LEU A 150 -14.36 7.14 15.23
N LEU A 151 -14.27 6.40 16.33
CA LEU A 151 -13.07 5.63 16.68
C LEU A 151 -12.69 4.65 15.56
N PHE A 152 -13.65 3.87 15.05
CA PHE A 152 -13.40 2.94 13.94
C PHE A 152 -12.98 3.67 12.66
N SER A 153 -13.63 4.78 12.34
CA SER A 153 -13.27 5.61 11.18
C SER A 153 -11.83 6.13 11.29
N CYS A 154 -11.42 6.62 12.47
CA CYS A 154 -10.04 7.04 12.74
C CYS A 154 -9.04 5.87 12.60
N TRP A 155 -9.35 4.69 13.12
CA TRP A 155 -8.49 3.51 12.99
C TRP A 155 -8.32 3.07 11.54
N LEU A 156 -9.41 3.07 10.76
CA LEU A 156 -9.35 2.73 9.33
C LEU A 156 -8.55 3.78 8.55
N GLN A 157 -8.77 5.06 8.82
CA GLN A 157 -8.00 6.14 8.20
C GLN A 157 -6.52 6.03 8.52
N PHE A 158 -6.20 5.74 9.79
CA PHE A 158 -4.84 5.54 10.24
C PHE A 158 -4.20 4.32 9.55
N TYR A 159 -4.91 3.19 9.45
CA TYR A 159 -4.44 2.01 8.73
C TYR A 159 -4.08 2.32 7.27
N PHE A 160 -4.97 2.95 6.51
CA PHE A 160 -4.68 3.30 5.12
C PHE A 160 -3.53 4.31 5.00
N ARG A 161 -3.42 5.24 5.96
CA ARG A 161 -2.32 6.22 5.99
C ARG A 161 -0.98 5.53 6.19
N ILE A 162 -0.89 4.61 7.15
CA ILE A 162 0.33 3.82 7.40
C ILE A 162 0.64 2.94 6.19
N GLN A 163 -0.36 2.26 5.62
CA GLN A 163 -0.17 1.42 4.45
C GLN A 163 0.42 2.24 3.28
N ALA A 164 -0.16 3.40 2.99
CA ALA A 164 0.34 4.30 1.95
C ALA A 164 1.79 4.77 2.23
N TRP A 165 2.11 5.07 3.49
CA TRP A 165 3.48 5.44 3.87
C TRP A 165 4.46 4.30 3.69
N THR A 166 4.11 3.07 4.09
CA THR A 166 4.98 1.90 3.93
C THR A 166 5.19 1.49 2.48
N GLN A 167 4.21 1.76 1.60
CA GLN A 167 4.34 1.54 0.17
C GLN A 167 5.22 2.61 -0.49
N ALA A 168 5.09 3.87 -0.07
CA ALA A 168 5.88 4.97 -0.62
C ALA A 168 7.34 4.99 -0.10
N TYR A 169 7.56 4.50 1.12
CA TYR A 169 8.85 4.51 1.81
C TYR A 169 9.14 3.14 2.48
N PRO A 170 9.44 2.07 1.73
CA PRO A 170 9.80 0.76 2.27
C PRO A 170 10.96 0.79 3.29
N SER A 171 11.88 1.76 3.21
CA SER A 171 12.93 1.88 4.24
C SER A 171 12.42 2.18 5.64
N LEU A 172 11.22 2.78 5.79
CA LEU A 172 10.58 2.94 7.09
C LEU A 172 10.29 1.59 7.73
N VAL A 173 9.83 0.60 6.96
CA VAL A 173 9.57 -0.76 7.46
C VAL A 173 10.87 -1.44 7.91
N ALA A 174 11.96 -1.16 7.19
CA ALA A 174 13.30 -1.62 7.56
C ALA A 174 13.85 -0.95 8.84
N ASP A 175 13.25 0.15 9.32
CA ASP A 175 13.67 0.88 10.52
C ASP A 175 13.32 0.20 11.86
N SER A 176 14.20 0.38 12.85
CA SER A 176 14.03 -0.20 14.17
C SER A 176 12.91 0.54 14.91
N PHE A 177 11.74 -0.09 14.99
CA PHE A 177 10.61 0.38 15.80
C PHE A 177 10.65 -0.11 17.25
N GLU A 178 11.82 -0.47 17.77
CA GLU A 178 11.99 -1.06 19.11
C GLU A 178 11.50 -0.12 20.23
N ALA A 179 11.62 1.19 20.02
CA ALA A 179 11.11 2.21 20.95
C ALA A 179 9.63 2.56 20.73
N SER A 180 8.94 1.95 19.75
CA SER A 180 7.55 2.27 19.46
C SER A 180 6.59 1.35 20.23
N HIS A 181 5.60 1.94 20.92
CA HIS A 181 4.51 1.18 21.54
C HIS A 181 3.44 0.71 20.54
N PHE A 182 3.60 1.09 19.27
CA PHE A 182 2.57 0.91 18.24
C PHE A 182 2.93 -0.18 17.22
N VAL A 183 4.21 -0.39 16.93
CA VAL A 183 4.67 -1.36 15.93
C VAL A 183 5.48 -2.46 16.62
N TYR A 184 4.91 -3.67 16.68
CA TYR A 184 5.59 -4.85 17.19
C TYR A 184 6.10 -5.70 16.01
N ARG A 185 7.40 -5.99 15.97
CA ARG A 185 7.98 -6.90 14.98
C ARG A 185 7.80 -8.34 15.45
N ILE A 186 7.13 -9.15 14.63
CA ILE A 186 6.99 -10.58 14.89
C ILE A 186 8.33 -11.24 14.56
N PRO A 187 8.96 -11.98 15.49
CA PRO A 187 10.23 -12.65 15.22
C PRO A 187 10.06 -13.68 14.10
N GLY A 188 10.96 -13.64 13.10
CA GLY A 188 10.91 -14.50 11.92
C GLY A 188 10.21 -13.89 10.70
N GLN A 189 9.68 -12.66 10.80
CA GLN A 189 9.16 -11.94 9.64
C GLN A 189 10.29 -11.45 8.74
N LEU A 190 10.21 -11.75 7.44
CA LEU A 190 11.13 -11.24 6.42
C LEU A 190 10.94 -9.71 6.31
N VAL A 191 11.97 -8.96 6.66
CA VAL A 191 11.98 -7.50 6.51
C VAL A 191 12.35 -7.19 5.05
N PRO A 192 11.53 -6.43 4.31
CA PRO A 192 11.88 -6.05 2.95
C PRO A 192 13.19 -5.25 2.94
N LEU A 193 14.01 -5.48 1.93
CA LEU A 193 15.25 -4.72 1.76
C LEU A 193 14.89 -3.24 1.50
N SER A 194 15.61 -2.33 2.15
CA SER A 194 15.47 -0.89 1.89
C SER A 194 15.95 -0.55 0.48
N GLU A 195 15.36 0.47 -0.16
CA GLU A 195 15.82 0.96 -1.47
C GLU A 195 17.30 1.34 -1.48
N GLY A 196 17.86 1.77 -0.34
CA GLY A 196 19.29 2.01 -0.17
C GLY A 196 20.19 0.81 -0.54
N VAL A 197 19.71 -0.43 -0.38
CA VAL A 197 20.46 -1.62 -0.81
C VAL A 197 20.44 -1.77 -2.33
N ASN A 198 19.34 -1.42 -2.99
CA ASN A 198 19.26 -1.38 -4.45
C ASN A 198 20.22 -0.32 -5.01
N HIS A 199 20.26 0.87 -4.40
CA HIS A 199 21.21 1.93 -4.73
C HIS A 199 22.67 1.46 -4.61
N LEU A 200 23.02 0.79 -3.50
CA LEU A 200 24.37 0.23 -3.29
C LEU A 200 24.71 -0.90 -4.27
N THR A 201 23.74 -1.71 -4.67
CA THR A 201 23.93 -2.81 -5.62
C THR A 201 24.14 -2.28 -7.05
N ALA A 202 23.40 -1.25 -7.44
CA ALA A 202 23.62 -0.53 -8.69
C ALA A 202 25.01 0.14 -8.70
N ALA A 203 25.39 0.79 -7.59
CA ALA A 203 26.72 1.38 -7.44
C ALA A 203 27.83 0.33 -7.53
N GLU A 204 27.70 -0.83 -6.87
CA GLU A 204 28.66 -1.93 -7.00
C GLU A 204 28.80 -2.37 -8.45
N THR A 205 27.68 -2.55 -9.15
CA THR A 205 27.68 -3.01 -10.54
C THR A 205 28.46 -2.02 -11.42
N PHE A 206 28.19 -0.72 -11.28
CA PHE A 206 28.94 0.32 -11.97
C PHE A 206 30.43 0.30 -11.63
N VAL A 207 30.79 0.21 -10.35
CA VAL A 207 32.19 0.13 -9.89
C VAL A 207 32.89 -1.08 -10.49
N ARG A 208 32.23 -2.24 -10.52
CA ARG A 208 32.77 -3.47 -11.09
C ARG A 208 33.02 -3.31 -12.60
N GLU A 209 32.09 -2.71 -13.33
CA GLU A 209 32.26 -2.45 -14.77
C GLU A 209 33.41 -1.48 -15.09
N GLN A 210 33.62 -0.47 -14.24
CA GLN A 210 34.66 0.54 -14.47
C GLN A 210 36.05 0.10 -14.02
N ILE A 211 36.16 -0.82 -13.06
CA ILE A 211 37.43 -1.19 -12.43
C ILE A 211 37.87 -2.62 -12.74
N ASP A 212 36.94 -3.58 -12.71
CA ASP A 212 37.28 -5.00 -12.80
C ASP A 212 37.86 -5.33 -14.18
N GLY A 213 39.02 -6.00 -14.19
CA GLY A 213 39.72 -6.30 -15.43
C GLY A 213 40.26 -5.08 -16.16
N LYS A 214 40.50 -3.94 -15.49
CA LYS A 214 41.25 -2.80 -16.04
C LYS A 214 42.71 -2.79 -15.56
N PRO A 215 43.64 -2.16 -16.31
CA PRO A 215 45.03 -2.03 -15.89
C PRO A 215 45.16 -1.12 -14.67
N TRP A 216 46.04 -1.49 -13.73
CA TRP A 216 46.20 -0.83 -12.43
C TRP A 216 46.36 0.71 -12.47
N PRO A 217 47.19 1.30 -13.35
CA PRO A 217 47.35 2.76 -13.40
C PRO A 217 46.06 3.52 -13.77
N SER A 218 45.18 2.90 -14.56
CA SER A 218 43.88 3.49 -14.89
C SER A 218 42.94 3.45 -13.70
N VAL A 219 43.02 2.40 -12.89
CA VAL A 219 42.23 2.24 -11.66
C VAL A 219 42.67 3.23 -10.60
N GLU A 220 43.97 3.45 -10.42
CA GLU A 220 44.48 4.48 -9.50
C GLU A 220 43.99 5.88 -9.90
N ARG A 221 44.06 6.23 -11.20
CA ARG A 221 43.52 7.51 -11.69
C ARG A 221 42.02 7.63 -11.46
N TRP A 222 41.28 6.53 -11.67
CA TRP A 222 39.86 6.48 -11.38
C TRP A 222 39.61 6.72 -9.89
N LEU A 223 40.31 6.03 -8.99
CA LEU A 223 40.17 6.18 -7.53
C LEU A 223 40.53 7.58 -7.04
N LEU A 224 41.53 8.23 -7.65
CA LEU A 224 41.89 9.62 -7.35
C LEU A 224 40.82 10.63 -7.79
N ASN A 225 40.02 10.31 -8.82
CA ASN A 225 38.90 11.14 -9.28
C ASN A 225 37.57 10.79 -8.58
N SER A 226 37.60 10.66 -7.25
CA SER A 226 36.45 10.18 -6.47
C SER A 226 35.21 11.09 -6.59
N GLU A 227 35.39 12.40 -6.69
CA GLU A 227 34.28 13.37 -6.81
C GLU A 227 33.54 13.23 -8.15
N GLY A 228 34.28 13.18 -9.26
CA GLY A 228 33.68 12.99 -10.59
C GLY A 228 32.96 11.65 -10.71
N ASN A 229 33.54 10.59 -10.14
CA ASN A 229 32.93 9.27 -10.13
C ASN A 229 31.68 9.21 -9.26
N ARG A 230 31.64 9.93 -8.12
CA ARG A 230 30.44 10.02 -7.29
C ARG A 230 29.25 10.57 -8.07
N GLN A 231 29.47 11.63 -8.85
CA GLN A 231 28.42 12.21 -9.70
C GLN A 231 27.98 11.25 -10.81
N ALA A 232 28.92 10.58 -11.47
CA ALA A 232 28.61 9.61 -12.53
C ALA A 232 27.78 8.43 -12.00
N ILE A 233 28.15 7.89 -10.83
CA ILE A 233 27.40 6.81 -10.16
C ILE A 233 25.99 7.28 -9.79
N GLN A 234 25.87 8.49 -9.23
CA GLN A 234 24.57 9.04 -8.86
C GLN A 234 23.63 9.22 -10.08
N GLN A 235 24.17 9.63 -11.22
CA GLN A 235 23.42 9.73 -12.47
C GLN A 235 22.97 8.36 -12.99
N GLU A 236 23.85 7.35 -12.92
CA GLU A 236 23.50 6.00 -13.36
C GLU A 236 22.40 5.41 -12.47
N ILE A 237 22.52 5.54 -11.15
CA ILE A 237 21.49 5.10 -10.20
C ILE A 237 20.12 5.73 -10.53
N GLN A 238 20.09 7.04 -10.80
CA GLN A 238 18.84 7.73 -11.17
C GLN A 238 18.26 7.26 -12.49
N ARG A 239 19.10 6.74 -13.41
CA ARG A 239 18.68 6.23 -14.71
C ARG A 239 18.14 4.81 -14.63
N THR A 240 18.77 3.95 -13.83
CA THR A 240 18.42 2.52 -13.76
C THR A 240 17.22 2.25 -12.84
N GLN A 241 16.99 3.09 -11.83
CA GLN A 241 16.03 2.82 -10.77
C GLN A 241 14.70 3.54 -11.01
N PRO A 242 13.54 2.91 -10.70
CA PRO A 242 12.24 3.56 -10.84
C PRO A 242 12.17 4.83 -9.99
N ALA A 243 11.51 5.86 -10.53
CA ALA A 243 11.27 7.10 -9.82
C ALA A 243 10.31 6.84 -8.63
N SER A 244 10.87 6.63 -7.44
CA SER A 244 10.15 6.58 -6.17
C SER A 244 10.37 7.88 -5.40
N PRO A 245 9.42 8.32 -4.56
CA PRO A 245 9.65 9.46 -3.69
C PRO A 245 10.79 9.19 -2.69
N GLU A 246 11.03 7.92 -2.35
CA GLU A 246 12.13 7.50 -1.50
C GLU A 246 13.51 7.70 -2.14
N SER A 247 13.68 7.44 -3.44
CA SER A 247 14.99 7.50 -4.10
C SER A 247 15.64 8.89 -4.04
N GLN A 248 14.83 9.94 -3.93
CA GLN A 248 15.29 11.33 -3.78
C GLN A 248 15.87 11.63 -2.40
N LEU A 249 15.55 10.81 -1.39
CA LEU A 249 16.02 10.96 -0.02
C LEU A 249 17.31 10.19 0.25
N TRP A 250 17.80 9.42 -0.74
CA TRP A 250 19.06 8.71 -0.66
C TRP A 250 20.19 9.49 -1.32
N GLN A 251 21.27 9.73 -0.58
CA GLN A 251 22.49 10.31 -1.11
C GLN A 251 23.60 9.27 -1.15
N PHE A 252 24.28 9.18 -2.29
CA PHE A 252 25.41 8.27 -2.44
C PHE A 252 26.73 8.95 -2.10
N ASP A 253 27.59 8.22 -1.38
CA ASP A 253 28.95 8.61 -1.05
C ASP A 253 29.92 7.46 -1.35
N LEU A 254 31.14 7.83 -1.75
CA LEU A 254 32.20 6.92 -2.15
C LEU A 254 33.51 7.40 -1.53
N GLN A 255 34.11 6.55 -0.70
CA GLN A 255 35.36 6.84 0.01
C GLN A 255 36.41 5.76 -0.27
N PRO A 256 37.48 6.07 -1.02
CA PRO A 256 38.62 5.19 -1.16
C PRO A 256 39.50 5.25 0.11
N ILE A 257 39.95 4.10 0.57
CA ILE A 257 40.84 3.90 1.71
C ILE A 257 42.02 3.08 1.24
N THR A 258 43.24 3.56 1.46
CA THR A 258 44.45 2.82 1.10
C THR A 258 44.65 1.65 2.05
N GLN A 259 44.81 0.43 1.53
CA GLN A 259 44.96 -0.78 2.33
C GLN A 259 46.08 -1.68 1.77
N GLY A 260 47.30 -1.46 2.25
CA GLY A 260 48.47 -2.24 1.85
C GLY A 260 48.79 -2.10 0.35
N GLU A 261 48.86 -3.22 -0.37
CA GLU A 261 49.11 -3.25 -1.82
C GLU A 261 47.87 -2.94 -2.68
N GLY A 262 46.72 -2.67 -2.06
CA GLY A 262 45.47 -2.37 -2.75
C GLY A 262 44.68 -1.22 -2.13
N TYR A 263 43.41 -1.12 -2.53
CA TYR A 263 42.47 -0.12 -2.04
C TYR A 263 41.21 -0.78 -1.50
N GLY A 264 40.77 -0.36 -0.32
CA GLY A 264 39.42 -0.57 0.16
C GLY A 264 38.53 0.56 -0.33
N LEU A 265 37.39 0.25 -0.92
CA LEU A 265 36.39 1.21 -1.36
C LEU A 265 35.16 1.06 -0.48
N LYS A 266 34.79 2.13 0.25
CA LYS A 266 33.55 2.19 1.01
C LYS A 266 32.48 2.88 0.17
N LEU A 267 31.44 2.15 -0.16
CA LEU A 267 30.23 2.65 -0.79
C LEU A 267 29.22 2.94 0.31
N ARG A 268 28.69 4.16 0.37
CA ARG A 268 27.72 4.55 1.39
C ARG A 268 26.44 5.07 0.73
N ALA A 269 25.31 4.62 1.24
CA ALA A 269 24.01 5.21 0.95
C ALA A 269 23.51 5.89 2.23
N ILE A 270 23.50 7.21 2.22
CA ILE A 270 23.13 8.07 3.34
C ILE A 270 21.64 8.39 3.24
N TRP A 271 20.90 8.13 4.32
CA TRP A 271 19.48 8.45 4.39
C TRP A 271 19.29 9.90 4.86
N LEU A 272 18.63 10.72 4.04
CA LEU A 272 18.29 12.11 4.36
C LEU A 272 16.84 12.28 4.84
N GLY A 273 16.03 11.22 4.75
CA GLY A 273 14.63 11.24 5.16
C GLY A 273 14.42 11.13 6.67
N PRO A 274 13.15 11.04 7.11
CA PRO A 274 12.83 10.81 8.51
C PRO A 274 13.30 9.42 8.95
N SER A 275 13.89 9.33 10.14
CA SER A 275 14.35 8.08 10.74
C SER A 275 13.96 8.01 12.22
N ALA A 276 13.90 6.81 12.77
CA ALA A 276 13.68 6.57 14.20
C ALA A 276 14.80 7.16 15.08
N HIS A 277 16.00 7.36 14.51
CA HIS A 277 17.15 7.97 15.18
C HIS A 277 17.31 9.43 14.75
N GLU A 278 17.54 10.33 15.71
CA GLU A 278 17.73 11.77 15.45
C GLU A 278 18.93 12.07 14.54
N GLN A 279 19.95 11.22 14.57
CA GLN A 279 21.19 11.41 13.82
C GLN A 279 21.14 10.82 12.41
N GLY A 280 20.01 10.23 11.98
CA GLY A 280 19.94 9.52 10.71
C GLY A 280 20.68 8.18 10.74
N TYR A 281 20.82 7.59 9.55
CA TYR A 281 21.58 6.36 9.36
C TYR A 281 22.15 6.29 7.94
N TYR A 282 23.11 5.41 7.75
CA TYR A 282 23.63 5.07 6.43
C TYR A 282 23.82 3.57 6.30
N LEU A 283 23.79 3.11 5.06
CA LEU A 283 24.17 1.75 4.69
C LEU A 283 25.58 1.80 4.13
N GLU A 284 26.46 0.93 4.61
CA GLU A 284 27.83 0.83 4.11
C GLU A 284 28.03 -0.51 3.41
N LYS A 285 28.73 -0.50 2.28
CA LYS A 285 29.21 -1.69 1.58
C LYS A 285 30.69 -1.53 1.29
N SER A 286 31.50 -2.46 1.75
CA SER A 286 32.95 -2.48 1.53
C SER A 286 33.31 -3.34 0.32
N CYS A 287 34.19 -2.80 -0.52
CA CYS A 287 34.78 -3.50 -1.65
C CYS A 287 36.31 -3.45 -1.55
N GLN A 288 36.98 -4.56 -1.81
CA GLN A 288 38.43 -4.65 -1.90
C GLN A 288 38.85 -4.68 -3.37
N ILE A 289 39.83 -3.85 -3.69
CA ILE A 289 40.42 -3.71 -5.02
C ILE A 289 41.89 -4.13 -4.90
N LEU A 290 42.22 -5.26 -5.50
CA LEU A 290 43.55 -5.85 -5.42
C LEU A 290 44.22 -5.91 -6.80
N PRO A 291 45.52 -5.59 -6.91
CA PRO A 291 46.26 -5.83 -8.13
C PRO A 291 46.58 -7.32 -8.28
N VAL A 292 46.20 -7.91 -9.41
CA VAL A 292 46.49 -9.29 -9.78
C VAL A 292 47.34 -9.33 -11.04
N THR A 293 48.38 -10.17 -11.05
CA THR A 293 49.14 -10.46 -12.26
C THR A 293 48.40 -11.54 -13.05
N GLN A 294 47.92 -11.21 -14.25
CA GLN A 294 47.35 -12.24 -15.12
C GLN A 294 48.49 -13.10 -15.65
N ALA A 295 48.55 -14.35 -15.19
CA ALA A 295 49.37 -15.37 -15.84
C ALA A 295 48.68 -15.72 -17.16
N ASN A 296 49.14 -15.15 -18.26
CA ASN A 296 48.73 -15.62 -19.58
C ASN A 296 49.22 -17.07 -19.71
N SER A 297 48.28 -18.01 -19.75
CA SER A 297 48.52 -19.44 -19.97
C SER A 297 48.95 -19.72 -21.42
N TYR A 298 50.02 -19.10 -21.90
CA TYR A 298 50.77 -19.52 -23.09
C TYR A 298 52.23 -19.09 -22.91
N GLU A 299 53.06 -20.02 -22.44
CA GLU A 299 54.51 -19.84 -22.34
C GLU A 299 55.12 -19.71 -23.74
N THR A 300 55.90 -18.66 -23.96
CA THR A 300 57.07 -18.74 -24.85
C THR A 300 58.16 -17.85 -24.25
N PRO A 301 59.35 -18.40 -23.93
CA PRO A 301 60.34 -17.70 -23.12
C PRO A 301 61.32 -16.95 -24.03
N THR A 302 61.01 -15.72 -24.43
CA THR A 302 62.09 -14.83 -24.90
C THR A 302 61.82 -13.35 -24.65
N SER A 303 62.77 -12.75 -23.92
CA SER A 303 63.19 -11.35 -23.98
C SER A 303 62.42 -10.29 -23.17
N ALA A 304 63.22 -9.66 -22.30
CA ALA A 304 63.07 -8.35 -21.66
C ALA A 304 62.01 -8.23 -20.55
N ALA A 305 62.51 -7.96 -19.34
CA ALA A 305 61.76 -7.60 -18.14
C ALA A 305 60.98 -6.29 -18.37
N SER A 306 59.81 -6.40 -19.01
CA SER A 306 58.74 -5.42 -18.82
C SER A 306 58.06 -5.77 -17.49
N ALA A 307 57.94 -4.78 -16.60
CA ALA A 307 57.23 -4.95 -15.34
C ALA A 307 55.85 -5.55 -15.64
N ALA A 308 55.57 -6.75 -15.12
CA ALA A 308 54.35 -7.48 -15.43
C ALA A 308 53.13 -6.59 -15.18
N THR A 309 52.33 -6.32 -16.22
CA THR A 309 51.14 -5.47 -16.13
C THR A 309 50.18 -6.05 -15.09
N ARG A 310 49.95 -5.29 -14.02
CA ARG A 310 48.98 -5.64 -12.97
C ARG A 310 47.59 -5.18 -13.39
N TRP A 311 46.60 -6.03 -13.16
CA TRP A 311 45.19 -5.79 -13.44
C TRP A 311 44.42 -5.69 -12.14
N ALA A 312 43.33 -4.93 -12.09
CA ALA A 312 42.50 -4.88 -10.89
C ALA A 312 41.49 -6.03 -10.85
N ARG A 313 41.30 -6.58 -9.65
CA ARG A 313 40.17 -7.45 -9.30
C ARG A 313 39.37 -6.83 -8.18
N VAL A 314 38.06 -6.76 -8.34
CA VAL A 314 37.13 -6.21 -7.34
C VAL A 314 36.40 -7.34 -6.63
N SER A 315 36.37 -7.31 -5.30
CA SER A 315 35.57 -8.21 -4.47
C SER A 315 34.81 -7.39 -3.42
N CYS A 316 33.48 -7.48 -3.41
CA CYS A 316 32.63 -6.73 -2.47
C CYS A 316 31.95 -7.65 -1.47
N ASP A 317 31.79 -7.16 -0.25
CA ASP A 317 31.09 -7.88 0.81
C ASP A 317 29.58 -7.93 0.50
N LEU A 318 28.95 -9.07 0.78
CA LEU A 318 27.49 -9.22 0.63
C LEU A 318 26.70 -8.51 1.72
N ALA A 319 27.34 -8.23 2.86
CA ALA A 319 26.72 -7.55 3.98
C ALA A 319 26.62 -6.04 3.73
N THR A 320 25.43 -5.48 3.96
CA THR A 320 25.16 -4.04 3.94
C THR A 320 24.70 -3.60 5.33
N PRO A 321 25.60 -3.58 6.34
CA PRO A 321 25.23 -3.19 7.69
C PRO A 321 24.66 -1.77 7.73
N ARG A 322 23.61 -1.61 8.53
CA ARG A 322 23.01 -0.32 8.82
C ARG A 322 23.71 0.29 10.02
N LEU A 323 24.31 1.46 9.80
CA LEU A 323 25.09 2.17 10.82
C LEU A 323 24.35 3.46 11.23
N PRO A 324 24.23 3.75 12.54
CA PRO A 324 23.62 4.98 13.00
C PRO A 324 24.53 6.19 12.74
N GLY A 325 23.92 7.36 12.53
CA GLY A 325 24.61 8.63 12.38
C GLY A 325 24.76 9.11 10.94
N ARG A 326 25.47 10.23 10.78
CA ARG A 326 25.95 10.75 9.50
C ARG A 326 27.48 10.59 9.45
N PRO A 327 28.04 10.10 8.34
CA PRO A 327 29.48 9.87 8.19
C PRO A 327 30.30 11.16 8.20
#